data_AF-A0A1M6IRN6-F1
#
_entry.id   AF-A0A1M6IRN6-F1
#
_cell.length_a   1.000
_cell.length_b   1.000
_cell.length_c   1.000
_cell.angle_alpha   90.00
_cell.angle_beta   90.00
_cell.angle_gamma   90.00
#
_symmetry.space_group_name_H-M   'P 1'
#
loop_
_entity.id
_entity.type
_entity.pdbx_description
1 polymer ?
#
loop_
_entity_poly.entity_id
_entity_poly.type
_entity_poly.pdbx_seq_one_letter_code
_entity_poly.pdbx_strand_id
1 'polypeptide(L)'
;MGSIIKYQRCTVHFYRNIFSVTPKSKIKLVSKMLKAIHASENKSAAREKARQVAAELRNMKLKEAAQKLEDDIEETITYMAFPYEHWNRIRTNYTIERLNREIRRRTKVVGTFPDGKSALMLVCARLRYVASSQWGVKSYLNMKHLENMNAIENEDIIVG
;
A
#
# COMPACT_ATOMS: atom_id res chain seq x y z
N MET A 1 -18.50 6.73 -19.69
CA MET A 1 -18.57 5.99 -18.41
C MET A 1 -17.26 6.26 -17.69
N GLY A 2 -17.29 7.06 -16.62
CA GLY A 2 -16.06 7.54 -15.96
C GLY A 2 -15.18 6.37 -15.53
N SER A 3 -13.90 6.40 -15.88
CA SER A 3 -12.92 5.40 -15.46
C SER A 3 -12.94 5.36 -13.93
N ILE A 4 -13.47 4.29 -13.34
CA ILE A 4 -13.51 4.09 -11.89
C ILE A 4 -12.05 3.96 -11.44
N ILE A 5 -11.52 5.01 -10.81
CA ILE A 5 -10.16 5.02 -10.29
C ILE A 5 -10.05 3.90 -9.26
N LYS A 6 -9.16 2.94 -9.50
CA LYS A 6 -8.90 1.83 -8.57
C LYS A 6 -8.27 2.40 -7.29
N TYR A 7 -9.01 2.37 -6.19
CA TYR A 7 -8.52 2.78 -4.88
C TYR A 7 -7.80 1.63 -4.17
N GLN A 8 -6.64 1.93 -3.58
CA GLN A 8 -5.87 0.97 -2.79
C GLN A 8 -5.62 1.54 -1.39
N ARG A 9 -6.08 0.82 -0.36
CA ARG A 9 -5.77 1.15 1.02
C ARG A 9 -4.33 0.80 1.34
N CYS A 10 -3.64 1.68 2.08
CA CYS A 10 -2.28 1.41 2.51
C CYS A 10 -2.23 0.22 3.49
N THR A 11 -1.49 -0.84 3.13
CA THR A 11 -1.36 -2.06 3.94
C THR A 11 -0.82 -1.80 5.35
N VAL A 12 0.05 -0.79 5.53
CA VAL A 12 0.57 -0.40 6.84
C VAL A 12 -0.54 0.16 7.75
N HIS A 13 -1.42 1.01 7.21
CA HIS A 13 -2.54 1.56 7.96
C HIS A 13 -3.59 0.49 8.26
N PHE A 14 -3.85 -0.39 7.30
CA PHE A 14 -4.68 -1.57 7.50
C PHE A 14 -4.17 -2.44 8.68
N TYR A 15 -2.87 -2.74 8.73
CA TYR A 15 -2.29 -3.52 9.83
C TYR A 15 -2.44 -2.81 11.17
N ARG A 16 -2.19 -1.48 11.21
CA ARG A 16 -2.38 -0.67 12.42
C ARG A 16 -3.84 -0.69 12.90
N ASN A 17 -4.80 -0.61 11.98
CA ASN A 17 -6.23 -0.68 12.30
C ASN A 17 -6.60 -2.02 12.93
N ILE A 18 -6.06 -3.14 12.43
CA ILE A 18 -6.28 -4.46 13.03
C ILE A 18 -5.57 -4.58 14.38
N PHE A 19 -4.33 -4.08 14.50
CA PHE A 19 -3.58 -4.12 15.75
C PHE A 19 -4.21 -3.28 16.86
N SER A 20 -4.96 -2.23 16.52
CA SER A 20 -5.68 -1.42 17.51
C SER A 20 -6.70 -2.20 18.35
N VAL A 21 -7.26 -3.27 17.78
CA VAL A 21 -8.26 -4.16 18.42
C VAL A 21 -7.67 -5.54 18.76
N THR A 22 -6.36 -5.71 18.62
CA THR A 22 -5.66 -6.97 18.89
C THR A 22 -4.85 -6.84 20.19
N PRO A 23 -5.01 -7.76 21.16
CA PRO A 23 -4.19 -7.79 22.36
C PRO A 23 -2.69 -7.89 22.03
N LYS A 24 -1.85 -7.15 22.77
CA LYS A 24 -0.39 -7.05 22.52
C LYS A 24 0.30 -8.41 22.40
N SER A 25 -0.10 -9.39 23.22
CA SER A 25 0.45 -10.76 23.21
C SER A 25 0.23 -11.49 21.88
N LYS A 26 -0.83 -11.18 21.13
CA LYS A 26 -1.20 -11.85 19.88
C LYS A 26 -0.76 -11.09 18.63
N ILE A 27 -0.31 -9.82 18.74
CA ILE A 27 0.07 -8.98 17.59
C ILE A 27 1.10 -9.68 16.68
N LYS A 28 2.11 -10.34 17.26
CA LYS A 28 3.15 -11.02 16.48
C LYS A 28 2.58 -12.15 15.62
N LEU A 29 1.63 -12.90 16.15
CA LEU A 29 0.94 -13.99 15.43
C LEU A 29 0.04 -13.42 14.34
N VAL A 30 -0.84 -12.47 14.70
CA VAL A 30 -1.75 -11.81 13.74
C VAL A 30 -0.97 -11.14 12.61
N SER A 31 0.17 -10.51 12.91
CA SER A 31 1.03 -9.92 11.87
C SER A 31 1.54 -10.95 10.87
N LYS A 32 1.90 -12.17 11.30
CA LYS A 32 2.31 -13.25 10.39
C LYS A 32 1.14 -13.70 9.52
N MET A 33 -0.06 -13.83 10.09
CA MET A 33 -1.28 -14.21 9.37
C MET A 33 -1.62 -13.18 8.28
N LEU A 34 -1.60 -11.88 8.61
CA LEU A 34 -1.83 -10.81 7.63
C LEU A 34 -0.78 -10.78 6.54
N LYS A 35 0.50 -10.99 6.88
CA LYS A 35 1.59 -11.09 5.88
C LYS A 35 1.39 -12.26 4.93
N ALA A 36 0.85 -13.39 5.39
CA ALA A 36 0.57 -14.53 4.53
C ALA A 36 -0.48 -14.21 3.45
N ILE A 37 -1.48 -13.39 3.78
CA ILE A 37 -2.49 -12.94 2.79
C ILE A 37 -1.80 -12.15 1.66
N HIS A 38 -0.97 -11.17 2.00
CA HIS A 38 -0.28 -10.34 1.00
C HIS A 38 0.90 -11.03 0.30
N ALA A 39 1.28 -12.23 0.74
CA ALA A 39 2.28 -13.07 0.08
C ALA A 39 1.65 -14.10 -0.87
N SER A 40 0.32 -14.08 -1.02
CA SER A 40 -0.39 -15.01 -1.92
C SER A 40 -0.09 -14.71 -3.39
N GLU A 41 -0.17 -15.74 -4.21
CA GLU A 41 0.28 -15.75 -5.61
C GLU A 41 -0.65 -14.98 -6.57
N ASN A 42 -1.93 -14.84 -6.20
CA ASN A 42 -2.93 -14.14 -7.00
C ASN A 42 -4.06 -13.59 -6.11
N LYS A 43 -4.90 -12.72 -6.70
CA LYS A 43 -6.00 -12.05 -5.98
C LYS A 43 -7.02 -13.04 -5.39
N SER A 44 -7.35 -14.11 -6.10
CA SER A 44 -8.26 -15.16 -5.61
C SER A 44 -7.68 -15.93 -4.42
N ALA A 45 -6.39 -16.29 -4.47
CA ALA A 45 -5.69 -16.96 -3.38
C ALA A 45 -5.59 -16.04 -2.15
N ALA A 46 -5.34 -14.75 -2.36
CA ALA A 46 -5.33 -13.77 -1.28
C ALA A 46 -6.70 -13.67 -0.58
N ARG A 47 -7.80 -13.66 -1.35
CA ARG A 47 -9.17 -13.67 -0.79
C ARG A 47 -9.44 -14.92 0.02
N GLU A 48 -9.10 -16.08 -0.53
CA GLU A 48 -9.31 -17.35 0.17
C GLU A 48 -8.48 -17.41 1.45
N LYS A 49 -7.22 -16.95 1.38
CA LYS A 49 -6.38 -16.86 2.57
C LYS A 49 -6.93 -15.88 3.60
N ALA A 50 -7.51 -14.76 3.17
CA ALA A 50 -8.13 -13.80 4.07
C ALA A 50 -9.34 -14.40 4.80
N ARG A 51 -10.18 -15.20 4.11
CA ARG A 51 -11.29 -15.93 4.75
C ARG A 51 -10.80 -16.92 5.80
N GLN A 52 -9.75 -17.70 5.48
CA GLN A 52 -9.14 -18.63 6.43
C GLN A 52 -8.60 -17.90 7.67
N VAL A 53 -7.88 -16.79 7.45
CA VAL A 53 -7.35 -15.96 8.54
C VAL A 53 -8.49 -15.34 9.37
N ALA A 54 -9.57 -14.89 8.75
CA ALA A 54 -10.72 -14.34 9.46
C ALA A 54 -11.40 -15.41 10.34
N ALA A 55 -11.58 -16.63 9.83
CA ALA A 55 -12.08 -17.76 10.61
C ALA A 55 -11.16 -18.09 11.80
N GLU A 56 -9.85 -18.12 11.57
CA GLU A 56 -8.86 -18.36 12.64
C GLU A 56 -8.88 -17.25 13.69
N LEU A 57 -9.00 -15.98 13.30
CA LEU A 57 -9.15 -14.85 14.23
C LEU A 57 -10.42 -14.98 15.09
N ARG A 58 -11.55 -15.43 14.51
CA ARG A 58 -12.78 -15.71 15.27
C ARG A 58 -12.57 -16.83 16.28
N ASN A 59 -11.88 -17.92 15.90
CA ASN A 59 -11.53 -19.03 16.80
C ASN A 59 -10.64 -18.56 17.97
N MET A 60 -9.76 -17.59 17.72
CA MET A 60 -8.92 -16.97 18.75
C MET A 60 -9.65 -15.95 19.64
N LYS A 61 -10.98 -15.82 19.50
CA LYS A 61 -11.85 -14.83 20.17
C LYS A 61 -11.54 -13.38 19.78
N LEU A 62 -10.99 -13.14 18.59
CA LEU A 62 -10.66 -11.81 18.05
C LEU A 62 -11.70 -11.38 16.99
N LYS A 63 -12.97 -11.30 17.39
CA LYS A 63 -14.09 -11.04 16.47
C LYS A 63 -13.96 -9.68 15.75
N GLU A 64 -13.58 -8.63 16.47
CA GLU A 64 -13.40 -7.29 15.89
C GLU A 64 -12.26 -7.23 14.87
N ALA A 65 -11.17 -7.94 15.13
CA ALA A 65 -10.04 -8.04 14.20
C ALA A 65 -10.45 -8.78 12.92
N ALA A 66 -11.26 -9.85 13.04
CA ALA A 66 -11.80 -10.58 11.90
C ALA A 66 -12.75 -9.70 11.05
N GLN A 67 -13.63 -8.93 11.70
CA GLN A 67 -14.54 -8.03 11.00
C GLN A 67 -13.77 -6.96 10.20
N LYS A 68 -12.83 -6.26 10.85
CA LYS A 68 -11.98 -5.25 10.18
C LYS A 68 -11.17 -5.83 9.02
N LEU A 69 -10.72 -7.07 9.14
CA LEU A 69 -10.03 -7.76 8.05
C LEU A 69 -10.96 -7.94 6.85
N GLU A 70 -12.16 -8.45 7.06
CA GLU A 70 -13.12 -8.72 5.98
C GLU A 70 -13.64 -7.44 5.30
N ASP A 71 -13.88 -6.38 6.07
CA ASP A 71 -14.38 -5.11 5.54
C ASP A 71 -13.36 -4.42 4.63
N ASP A 72 -12.09 -4.44 5.01
CA ASP A 72 -11.04 -3.66 4.34
C ASP A 72 -10.19 -4.49 3.35
N ILE A 73 -10.29 -5.83 3.32
CA ILE A 73 -9.34 -6.67 2.57
C ILE A 73 -9.32 -6.35 1.07
N GLU A 74 -10.48 -6.16 0.44
CA GLU A 74 -10.57 -5.92 -1.01
C GLU A 74 -9.81 -4.65 -1.43
N GLU A 75 -9.88 -3.60 -0.62
CA GLU A 75 -9.13 -2.36 -0.85
C GLU A 75 -7.62 -2.58 -0.69
N THR A 76 -7.19 -3.59 0.06
CA THR A 76 -5.77 -3.85 0.34
C THR A 76 -5.08 -4.77 -0.67
N ILE A 77 -5.85 -5.51 -1.47
CA ILE A 77 -5.33 -6.42 -2.51
C ILE A 77 -5.55 -5.89 -3.93
N THR A 78 -5.96 -4.64 -4.08
CA THR A 78 -6.21 -4.00 -5.39
C THR A 78 -4.95 -3.92 -6.26
N TYR A 79 -3.76 -3.81 -5.65
CA TYR A 79 -2.48 -3.84 -6.36
C TYR A 79 -2.22 -5.16 -7.11
N MET A 80 -2.90 -6.25 -6.74
CA MET A 80 -2.74 -7.56 -7.42
C MET A 80 -3.36 -7.58 -8.81
N ALA A 81 -4.06 -6.52 -9.22
CA ALA A 81 -4.55 -6.33 -10.59
C ALA A 81 -3.48 -5.70 -11.53
N PHE A 82 -2.25 -5.49 -11.05
CA PHE A 82 -1.13 -5.01 -11.86
C PHE A 82 -0.12 -6.14 -12.09
N PRO A 83 0.90 -5.96 -12.94
CA PRO A 83 1.95 -6.96 -13.13
C PRO A 83 2.65 -7.32 -11.81
N TYR A 84 3.00 -8.60 -11.64
CA TYR A 84 3.60 -9.14 -10.42
C TYR A 84 4.88 -8.39 -10.00
N GLU A 85 5.68 -7.98 -10.98
CA GLU A 85 6.92 -7.22 -10.80
C GLU A 85 6.69 -5.85 -10.13
N HIS A 86 5.48 -5.30 -10.27
CA HIS A 86 5.08 -4.02 -9.68
C HIS A 86 4.51 -4.16 -8.27
N TRP A 87 4.06 -5.34 -7.86
CA TRP A 87 3.33 -5.54 -6.60
C TRP A 87 4.09 -5.02 -5.39
N ASN A 88 5.36 -5.38 -5.25
CA ASN A 88 6.17 -4.95 -4.12
C ASN A 88 6.33 -3.42 -4.07
N ARG A 89 6.46 -2.76 -5.22
CA ARG A 89 6.63 -1.30 -5.30
C ARG A 89 5.33 -0.57 -4.98
N ILE A 90 4.22 -1.03 -5.54
CA ILE A 90 2.89 -0.45 -5.29
C ILE A 90 2.48 -0.66 -3.82
N ARG A 91 2.73 -1.85 -3.27
CA ARG A 91 2.32 -2.20 -1.90
C ARG A 91 3.07 -1.42 -0.81
N THR A 92 4.35 -1.11 -1.01
CA THR A 92 5.23 -0.71 0.10
C THR A 92 5.36 0.80 0.34
N ASN A 93 4.75 1.68 -0.46
CA ASN A 93 4.80 3.16 -0.29
C ASN A 93 6.20 3.74 0.01
N TYR A 94 7.29 3.02 -0.31
CA TYR A 94 8.62 3.31 0.22
C TYR A 94 9.15 4.67 -0.24
N THR A 95 8.85 5.03 -1.49
CA THR A 95 9.25 6.32 -2.08
C THR A 95 8.58 7.49 -1.38
N ILE A 96 7.27 7.42 -1.17
CA ILE A 96 6.49 8.46 -0.48
C ILE A 96 6.93 8.57 0.98
N GLU A 97 7.08 7.44 1.68
CA GLU A 97 7.54 7.43 3.08
C GLU A 97 8.96 7.98 3.23
N ARG A 98 9.85 7.67 2.29
CA ARG A 98 11.21 8.25 2.25
C ARG A 98 11.16 9.75 1.98
N LEU A 99 10.30 10.21 1.07
CA LEU A 99 10.13 11.64 0.78
C LEU A 99 9.62 12.39 2.01
N ASN A 100 8.59 11.84 2.67
CA ASN A 100 8.05 12.38 3.92
C ASN A 100 9.11 12.43 5.02
N ARG A 101 9.99 11.43 5.11
CA ARG A 101 11.11 11.43 6.06
C ARG A 101 12.11 12.55 5.76
N GLU A 102 12.43 12.78 4.49
CA GLU A 102 13.31 13.87 4.06
C GLU A 102 12.71 15.25 4.38
N ILE A 103 11.41 15.42 4.15
CA ILE A 103 10.68 16.64 4.52
C ILE A 103 10.73 16.84 6.04
N ARG A 104 10.36 15.81 6.82
CA ARG A 104 10.40 15.84 8.29
C ARG A 104 11.79 16.15 8.83
N ARG A 105 12.85 15.63 8.21
CA ARG A 105 14.23 15.92 8.62
C ARG A 105 14.57 17.41 8.47
N ARG A 106 14.07 18.06 7.43
CA ARG A 106 14.31 19.50 7.18
C ARG A 106 13.42 20.40 8.02
N THR A 107 12.16 20.01 8.26
CA THR A 107 11.25 20.80 9.10
C THR A 107 11.57 20.66 10.58
N LYS A 108 12.05 19.50 11.04
CA LYS A 108 12.39 19.27 12.46
C LYS A 108 13.45 20.23 13.01
N VAL A 109 14.40 20.65 12.18
CA VAL A 109 15.48 21.59 12.59
C VAL A 109 14.94 23.01 12.80
N VAL A 110 13.89 23.39 12.09
CA VAL A 110 13.28 24.73 12.22
C VAL A 110 12.51 24.87 13.53
N GLY A 111 11.98 23.77 14.08
CA GLY A 111 11.23 23.77 15.34
C GLY A 111 9.83 24.36 15.18
N THR A 112 9.73 25.68 15.02
CA THR A 112 8.47 26.41 14.90
C THR A 112 8.51 27.35 13.71
N PHE A 113 7.47 27.32 12.88
CA PHE A 113 7.36 28.22 11.72
C PHE A 113 6.58 29.48 12.12
N PRO A 114 6.97 30.65 11.60
CA PRO A 114 6.24 31.90 11.85
C PRO A 114 4.85 31.90 11.22
N ASP A 115 4.67 31.23 10.08
CA ASP A 115 3.39 31.06 9.41
C ASP A 115 3.34 29.81 8.51
N GLY A 116 2.15 29.47 8.01
CA GLY A 116 1.96 28.31 7.12
C GLY A 116 2.67 28.46 5.77
N LYS A 117 2.86 29.69 5.25
CA LYS A 117 3.55 29.92 3.98
C LYS A 117 5.04 29.64 4.09
N SER A 118 5.69 30.01 5.20
CA SER A 118 7.10 29.68 5.46
C SER A 118 7.34 28.18 5.51
N ALA A 119 6.43 27.43 6.14
CA ALA A 119 6.46 25.96 6.15
C ALA A 119 6.30 25.39 4.73
N LEU A 120 5.30 25.87 3.98
CA LEU A 120 5.05 25.45 2.61
C LEU A 120 6.26 25.71 1.70
N MET A 121 6.89 26.89 1.81
CA MET A 121 8.05 27.24 1.02
C MET A 121 9.21 26.26 1.23
N LEU A 122 9.51 25.89 2.48
CA LEU A 122 10.57 24.93 2.78
C LEU A 122 10.25 23.54 2.22
N VAL A 123 9.00 23.09 2.36
CA VAL A 123 8.53 21.81 1.79
C VAL A 123 8.66 21.83 0.27
N CYS A 124 8.18 22.88 -0.40
CA CYS A 124 8.28 23.05 -1.84
C CYS A 124 9.73 23.11 -2.33
N ALA A 125 10.61 23.83 -1.63
CA ALA A 125 12.03 23.86 -1.93
C ALA A 125 12.64 22.45 -1.85
N ARG A 126 12.26 21.66 -0.84
CA ARG A 126 12.73 20.29 -0.70
C ARG A 126 12.21 19.36 -1.80
N LEU A 127 10.92 19.48 -2.14
CA LEU A 127 10.30 18.73 -3.24
C LEU A 127 10.97 19.04 -4.58
N ARG A 128 11.21 20.32 -4.87
CA ARG A 128 11.90 20.77 -6.10
C ARG A 128 13.30 20.18 -6.19
N TYR A 129 14.07 20.23 -5.10
CA TYR A 129 15.40 19.62 -5.07
C TYR A 129 15.38 18.11 -5.31
N VAL A 130 14.42 17.40 -4.71
CA VAL A 130 14.27 15.96 -4.92
C VAL A 130 13.93 15.65 -6.39
N ALA A 131 13.00 16.40 -6.98
CA ALA A 131 12.60 16.23 -8.37
C ALA A 131 13.76 16.49 -9.35
N SER A 132 14.63 17.48 -9.07
CA SER A 132 15.81 17.78 -9.89
C SER A 132 16.99 16.82 -9.67
N SER A 133 16.93 15.96 -8.65
CA SER A 133 17.98 14.99 -8.36
C SER A 133 17.81 13.70 -9.17
N GLN A 134 18.80 12.80 -9.08
CA GLN A 134 18.71 11.43 -9.62
C GLN A 134 17.44 10.67 -9.17
N TRP A 135 16.82 11.11 -8.07
CA TRP A 135 15.61 10.50 -7.55
C TRP A 135 14.35 10.82 -8.40
N GLY A 136 14.30 12.00 -9.05
CA GLY A 136 13.20 12.37 -9.94
C GLY A 136 13.36 11.84 -11.37
N VAL A 137 14.59 11.54 -11.81
CA VAL A 137 14.88 11.06 -13.17
C VAL A 137 14.66 9.54 -13.30
N LYS A 138 14.72 8.79 -12.20
CA LYS A 138 14.61 7.33 -12.22
C LYS A 138 13.16 6.88 -12.37
N SER A 139 12.86 6.09 -13.41
CA SER A 139 11.55 5.45 -13.52
C SER A 139 11.33 4.47 -12.37
N TYR A 140 10.28 4.70 -11.58
CA TYR A 140 9.97 3.89 -10.41
C TYR A 140 9.27 2.57 -10.78
N LEU A 141 8.49 2.55 -11.86
CA LEU A 141 7.84 1.37 -12.42
C LEU A 141 8.34 1.16 -13.85
N ASN A 142 8.45 -0.11 -14.28
CA ASN A 142 8.84 -0.40 -15.66
C ASN A 142 7.57 -0.56 -16.50
N MET A 143 7.27 0.47 -17.31
CA MET A 143 6.01 0.55 -18.06
C MET A 143 5.83 -0.59 -19.07
N LYS A 144 6.93 -1.22 -19.53
CA LYS A 144 6.87 -2.37 -20.43
C LYS A 144 6.06 -3.54 -19.87
N HIS A 145 6.13 -3.81 -18.57
CA HIS A 145 5.31 -4.89 -17.97
C HIS A 145 3.82 -4.55 -18.02
N LEU A 146 3.47 -3.27 -17.91
CA LEU A 146 2.07 -2.82 -17.98
C LEU A 146 1.57 -2.86 -19.43
N GLU A 147 2.38 -2.41 -20.37
CA GLU A 147 2.08 -2.48 -21.81
C GLU A 147 1.87 -3.92 -22.27
N ASN A 148 2.75 -4.84 -21.88
CA ASN A 148 2.63 -6.26 -22.20
C ASN A 148 1.37 -6.89 -21.59
N MET A 149 1.05 -6.57 -20.33
CA MET A 149 -0.17 -7.06 -19.68
C MET A 149 -1.43 -6.58 -20.41
N ASN A 150 -1.48 -5.30 -20.78
CA ASN A 150 -2.60 -4.74 -21.54
C ASN A 150 -2.70 -5.36 -22.95
N ALA A 151 -1.58 -5.65 -23.60
CA ALA A 151 -1.58 -6.29 -24.92
C ALA A 151 -2.18 -7.70 -24.86
N ILE A 152 -1.78 -8.50 -23.86
CA ILE A 152 -2.32 -9.86 -23.62
C ILE A 152 -3.82 -9.80 -23.31
N GLU A 153 -4.25 -8.90 -22.42
CA GLU A 153 -5.68 -8.73 -22.11
C GLU A 153 -6.51 -8.34 -23.33
N ASN A 154 -5.97 -7.55 -24.26
CA ASN A 154 -6.66 -7.17 -25.49
C ASN A 154 -6.71 -8.32 -26.52
N GLU A 155 -5.68 -9.15 -26.61
CA GLU A 155 -5.68 -10.34 -27.49
C GLU A 155 -6.71 -11.38 -27.00
N ASP A 156 -6.81 -11.61 -25.69
CA ASP A 156 -7.80 -12.52 -25.10
C ASP A 156 -9.26 -12.05 -25.32
N ILE A 157 -9.49 -10.75 -25.46
CA ILE A 157 -10.82 -10.17 -25.79
C ILE A 157 -11.17 -10.35 -27.28
N ILE A 158 -10.18 -10.43 -28.16
CA ILE A 158 -10.39 -10.57 -29.61
C ILE A 158 -10.58 -12.04 -30.02
N VAL A 159 -10.02 -12.97 -29.24
CA VAL A 159 -10.05 -14.42 -29.52
C VAL A 159 -11.17 -15.16 -28.75
N GLY A 160 -11.86 -14.51 -27.81
CA GLY A 160 -13.03 -15.03 -27.08
C GLY A 160 -14.37 -14.52 -27.61
#